data_AF-A0AA38NV62-F1
#
_entry.id   AF-A0AA38NV62-F1
#
_cell.length_a   1.000
_cell.length_b   1.000
_cell.length_c   1.000
_cell.angle_alpha   90.00
_cell.angle_beta   90.00
_cell.angle_gamma   90.00
#
_symmetry.space_group_name_H-M   'P 1'
#
loop_
_entity.id
_entity.type
_entity.pdbx_description
1 polymer ?
#
loop_
_entity_poly.entity_id
_entity_poly.type
_entity_poly.pdbx_seq_one_letter_code
_entity_poly.pdbx_strand_id
1 'polypeptide(L)'
;MVRDYIDYAALAEEKEHGQNEESEGGTDIDGDEDEPGTSTAPLFVRRTLEDLRSTSAGFLTNNTPIKSSSKPPSFSAQKISPSKPRSRYSDLLETPVHTEQERKLREALLEAEARDGARKEMMIEMQAGVILSNIYVAQVNKQLQSKKDKEKSKGKGKLMGDGKAKLFTGDEFFQLCKAHEEQQPQDTVKLL
;
A
#
# COMPACT_ATOMS: atom_id res chain seq x y z
N MET A 1 -3.88 27.12 31.63
CA MET A 1 -4.23 25.99 32.52
C MET A 1 -4.52 24.71 31.73
N VAL A 2 -3.74 24.36 30.69
CA VAL A 2 -3.91 23.10 29.93
C VAL A 2 -2.55 22.54 29.48
N ARG A 3 -1.49 22.69 30.29
CA ARG A 3 -0.13 22.27 29.91
C ARG A 3 0.49 21.20 30.82
N ASP A 4 -0.22 20.70 31.83
CA ASP A 4 0.39 19.88 32.89
C ASP A 4 0.00 18.39 32.83
N TYR A 5 -0.46 17.88 31.68
CA TYR A 5 -0.94 16.48 31.56
C TYR A 5 -0.12 15.58 30.63
N ILE A 6 1.06 16.02 30.17
CA ILE A 6 1.89 15.26 29.21
C ILE A 6 2.96 14.39 29.90
N ASP A 7 3.24 14.58 31.19
CA ASP A 7 4.42 13.94 31.81
C ASP A 7 4.19 12.52 32.40
N TYR A 8 2.98 11.96 32.34
CA TYR A 8 2.70 10.64 32.95
C TYR A 8 2.95 9.42 32.06
N ALA A 9 3.30 9.60 30.78
CA ALA A 9 3.55 8.47 29.88
C ALA A 9 5.02 7.97 29.85
N ALA A 10 5.94 8.66 30.55
CA ALA A 10 7.39 8.41 30.42
C ALA A 10 8.01 7.46 31.48
N LEU A 11 7.21 6.79 32.32
CA LEU A 11 7.71 6.01 33.46
C LEU A 11 7.45 4.49 33.39
N ALA A 12 7.18 3.92 32.20
CA ALA A 12 6.84 2.50 32.06
C ALA A 12 7.86 1.64 31.28
N GLU A 13 9.10 2.09 31.09
CA GLU A 13 10.13 1.31 30.38
C GLU A 13 11.40 1.07 31.21
N GLU A 14 11.29 0.44 32.39
CA GLU A 14 12.45 -0.27 32.97
C GLU A 14 11.98 -1.51 33.76
N LYS A 15 12.07 -2.67 33.10
CA LYS A 15 12.33 -4.01 33.69
C LYS A 15 12.53 -5.02 32.56
N GLU A 16 13.77 -5.34 32.24
CA GLU A 16 14.53 -6.52 32.70
C GLU A 16 14.42 -7.68 31.68
N HIS A 17 15.51 -8.01 30.99
CA HIS A 17 16.58 -8.95 31.38
C HIS A 17 16.24 -10.39 30.95
N GLY A 18 17.12 -10.99 30.13
CA GLY A 18 17.32 -12.43 30.19
C GLY A 18 17.31 -13.21 28.86
N GLN A 19 18.53 -13.51 28.42
CA GLN A 19 18.95 -14.80 27.86
C GLN A 19 18.74 -15.06 26.36
N ASN A 20 19.81 -14.73 25.64
CA ASN A 20 20.32 -15.48 24.49
C ASN A 20 20.37 -16.98 24.82
N GLU A 21 19.67 -17.80 24.04
CA GLU A 21 20.07 -19.19 23.80
C GLU A 21 20.52 -19.29 22.35
N GLU A 22 21.84 -19.37 22.18
CA GLU A 22 22.49 -19.81 20.97
C GLU A 22 22.18 -21.31 20.78
N SER A 23 21.19 -21.60 19.94
CA SER A 23 20.95 -22.96 19.45
C SER A 23 21.65 -23.13 18.11
N GLU A 24 22.95 -23.47 18.15
CA GLU A 24 23.68 -23.99 16.99
C GLU A 24 23.21 -25.42 16.68
N GLY A 25 22.16 -25.53 15.87
CA GLY A 25 21.71 -26.78 15.27
C GLY A 25 22.24 -26.90 13.85
N GLY A 26 23.46 -27.43 13.69
CA GLY A 26 23.97 -27.87 12.41
C GLY A 26 23.27 -29.16 11.98
N THR A 27 22.45 -29.08 10.93
CA THR A 27 21.99 -30.24 10.18
C THR A 27 22.67 -30.23 8.82
N ASP A 28 23.66 -31.10 8.66
CA ASP A 28 24.16 -31.53 7.36
C ASP A 28 23.01 -32.22 6.62
N ILE A 29 22.42 -31.49 5.66
CA ILE A 29 21.44 -32.03 4.72
C ILE A 29 22.23 -32.41 3.48
N ASP A 30 22.56 -33.70 3.40
CA ASP A 30 23.04 -34.35 2.20
C ASP A 30 22.03 -34.15 1.06
N GLY A 31 22.56 -33.83 -0.11
CA GLY A 31 21.79 -33.58 -1.32
C GLY A 31 21.05 -34.82 -1.79
N ASP A 32 19.72 -34.73 -1.78
CA ASP A 32 18.86 -35.59 -2.59
C ASP A 32 18.36 -34.78 -3.80
N GLU A 33 18.59 -35.38 -4.95
CA GLU A 33 18.35 -34.85 -6.28
C GLU A 33 16.86 -34.61 -6.56
N ASP A 34 16.62 -33.68 -7.48
CA ASP A 34 15.35 -33.17 -7.95
C ASP A 34 14.32 -34.25 -8.35
N GLU A 35 13.33 -34.46 -7.50
CA GLU A 35 12.03 -35.02 -7.88
C GLU A 35 10.97 -33.91 -7.72
N PRO A 36 10.07 -33.66 -8.71
CA PRO A 36 9.01 -32.66 -8.61
C PRO A 36 7.95 -33.09 -7.59
N GLY A 37 8.31 -32.90 -6.32
CA GLY A 37 7.49 -33.19 -5.16
C GLY A 37 6.18 -32.43 -5.25
N THR A 38 5.08 -33.17 -5.28
CA THR A 38 3.77 -32.64 -4.95
C THR A 38 3.84 -32.08 -3.54
N SER A 39 4.08 -30.77 -3.43
CA SER A 39 4.11 -30.01 -2.18
C SER A 39 2.91 -30.40 -1.34
N THR A 40 3.13 -31.23 -0.33
CA THR A 40 2.10 -31.69 0.61
C THR A 40 1.93 -30.60 1.66
N ALA A 41 1.63 -29.39 1.20
CA ALA A 41 1.16 -28.33 2.07
C ALA A 41 -0.08 -28.86 2.82
N PRO A 42 -0.17 -28.66 4.15
CA PRO A 42 -1.33 -29.08 4.93
C PRO A 42 -2.63 -28.62 4.27
N LEU A 43 -3.70 -29.43 4.36
CA LEU A 43 -4.98 -29.13 3.69
C LEU A 43 -5.56 -27.75 4.02
N PHE A 44 -5.27 -27.23 5.23
CA PHE A 44 -5.67 -25.88 5.61
C PHE A 44 -4.99 -24.80 4.76
N VAL A 45 -3.69 -24.96 4.45
CA VAL A 45 -2.91 -24.02 3.63
C VAL A 45 -3.43 -24.00 2.20
N ARG A 46 -3.77 -25.17 1.64
CA ARG A 46 -4.33 -25.23 0.27
C ARG A 46 -5.67 -24.51 0.18
N ARG A 47 -6.56 -24.68 1.17
CA ARG A 47 -7.84 -23.97 1.22
C ARG A 47 -7.65 -22.47 1.37
N THR A 48 -6.78 -22.02 2.27
CA THR A 48 -6.54 -20.57 2.44
C THR A 48 -5.93 -19.96 1.19
N LEU A 49 -5.06 -20.67 0.46
CA LEU A 49 -4.53 -20.20 -0.83
C LEU A 49 -5.61 -20.13 -1.92
N GLU A 50 -6.51 -21.12 -1.99
CA GLU A 50 -7.65 -21.12 -2.92
C GLU A 50 -8.59 -19.94 -2.61
N ASP A 51 -8.89 -19.71 -1.34
CA ASP A 51 -9.69 -18.57 -0.88
C ASP A 51 -8.98 -17.27 -1.23
N LEU A 52 -7.67 -17.13 -0.95
CA LEU A 52 -6.89 -15.94 -1.28
C LEU A 52 -6.89 -15.66 -2.78
N ARG A 53 -6.77 -16.70 -3.60
CA ARG A 53 -6.80 -16.64 -5.07
C ARG A 53 -8.12 -16.07 -5.59
N SER A 54 -9.23 -16.30 -4.87
CA SER A 54 -10.55 -15.76 -5.19
C SER A 54 -10.75 -14.30 -4.74
N THR A 55 -9.88 -13.76 -3.88
CA THR A 55 -9.93 -12.37 -3.42
C THR A 55 -9.14 -11.41 -4.33
N SER A 56 -9.23 -10.10 -4.07
CA SER A 56 -8.37 -9.10 -4.71
C SER A 56 -6.87 -9.29 -4.42
N ALA A 57 -6.49 -10.11 -3.44
CA ALA A 57 -5.11 -10.46 -3.12
C ALA A 57 -4.59 -11.69 -3.88
N GLY A 58 -5.37 -12.26 -4.81
CA GLY A 58 -4.97 -13.45 -5.57
C GLY A 58 -3.67 -13.28 -6.37
N PHE A 59 -3.27 -12.04 -6.67
CA PHE A 59 -1.98 -11.73 -7.28
C PHE A 59 -0.77 -12.16 -6.42
N LEU A 60 -0.93 -12.33 -5.10
CA LEU A 60 0.13 -12.83 -4.23
C LEU A 60 0.40 -14.33 -4.42
N THR A 61 -0.64 -15.08 -4.81
CA THR A 61 -0.55 -16.53 -5.07
C THR A 61 -0.26 -16.86 -6.53
N ASN A 62 -0.38 -15.86 -7.42
CA ASN A 62 -0.24 -16.06 -8.84
C ASN A 62 1.14 -15.59 -9.29
N ASN A 63 1.93 -16.49 -9.86
CA ASN A 63 3.32 -16.20 -10.28
C ASN A 63 3.43 -15.25 -11.48
N THR A 64 2.32 -14.68 -11.93
CA THR A 64 2.31 -13.70 -13.02
C THR A 64 2.69 -12.31 -12.50
N PRO A 65 3.67 -11.63 -13.10
CA PRO A 65 4.00 -10.25 -12.75
C PRO A 65 2.76 -9.36 -12.79
N ILE A 66 2.65 -8.44 -11.84
CA ILE A 66 1.54 -7.46 -11.82
C ILE A 66 1.58 -6.69 -13.14
N LYS A 67 0.55 -6.90 -13.96
CA LYS A 67 0.42 -6.16 -15.22
C LYS A 67 0.21 -4.69 -14.89
N SER A 68 0.86 -3.81 -15.65
CA SER A 68 0.67 -2.36 -15.52
C SER A 68 -0.78 -1.89 -15.74
N SER A 69 -1.63 -2.74 -16.33
CA SER A 69 -3.07 -2.49 -16.48
C SER A 69 -3.91 -2.89 -15.27
N SER A 70 -3.31 -3.58 -14.28
CA SER A 70 -4.00 -3.94 -13.04
C SER A 70 -4.28 -2.68 -12.24
N LYS A 71 -5.54 -2.45 -11.89
CA LYS A 71 -5.89 -1.34 -11.02
C LYS A 71 -5.47 -1.72 -9.59
N PRO A 72 -4.78 -0.83 -8.86
CA PRO A 72 -4.49 -1.10 -7.46
C PRO A 72 -5.80 -1.28 -6.68
N PRO A 73 -5.82 -2.12 -5.64
CA PRO A 73 -7.01 -2.29 -4.80
C PRO A 73 -7.43 -0.94 -4.24
N SER A 74 -8.71 -0.58 -4.41
CA SER A 74 -9.24 0.66 -3.87
C SER A 74 -9.55 0.47 -2.39
N PHE A 75 -8.87 1.21 -1.53
CA PHE A 75 -9.20 1.24 -0.11
C PHE A 75 -10.35 2.21 0.15
N SER A 76 -11.40 1.74 0.80
CA SER A 76 -12.46 2.60 1.34
C SER A 76 -12.17 2.84 2.81
N ALA A 77 -11.69 4.04 3.14
CA ALA A 77 -11.46 4.41 4.53
C ALA A 77 -12.81 4.48 5.26
N GLN A 78 -12.95 3.69 6.32
CA GLN A 78 -14.13 3.77 7.19
C GLN A 78 -14.14 5.10 7.93
N LYS A 79 -15.29 5.77 7.98
CA LYS A 79 -15.43 7.05 8.67
C LYS A 79 -15.19 6.84 10.16
N ILE A 80 -14.12 7.42 10.69
CA ILE A 80 -13.86 7.46 12.13
C ILE A 80 -14.73 8.59 12.71
N SER A 81 -15.52 8.28 13.74
CA SER A 81 -16.27 9.31 14.45
C SER A 81 -15.32 10.34 15.07
N PRO A 82 -15.65 11.64 15.09
CA PRO A 82 -14.81 12.65 15.73
C PRO A 82 -14.46 12.29 17.18
N SER A 83 -13.25 12.63 17.64
CA SER A 83 -12.94 12.62 19.07
C SER A 83 -13.80 13.69 19.74
N LYS A 84 -14.59 13.30 20.73
CA LYS A 84 -15.29 14.26 21.56
C LYS A 84 -14.27 14.83 22.55
N PRO A 85 -14.19 16.16 22.73
CA PRO A 85 -13.24 16.75 23.68
C PRO A 85 -13.61 16.44 25.13
N ARG A 86 -14.88 16.08 25.39
CA ARG A 86 -15.36 15.66 26.71
C ARG A 86 -15.61 14.16 26.69
N SER A 87 -15.09 13.46 27.70
CA SER A 87 -15.40 12.06 27.98
C SER A 87 -16.92 11.87 28.00
N ARG A 88 -17.40 10.73 27.48
CA ARG A 88 -18.84 10.40 27.50
C ARG A 88 -19.38 10.28 28.92
N TYR A 89 -18.48 10.07 29.89
CA TYR A 89 -18.79 9.81 31.28
C TYR A 89 -18.29 10.95 32.18
N SER A 90 -18.19 12.18 31.67
CA SER A 90 -17.75 13.34 32.46
C SER A 90 -18.53 13.49 33.76
N ASP A 91 -19.83 13.27 33.71
CA ASP A 91 -20.72 13.46 34.87
C ASP A 91 -20.42 12.42 35.97
N LEU A 92 -20.09 11.18 35.58
CA LEU A 92 -19.65 10.11 36.49
C LEU A 92 -18.25 10.40 37.06
N LEU A 93 -17.39 11.07 36.30
CA LEU A 93 -16.08 11.53 36.77
C LEU A 93 -16.18 12.79 37.64
N GLU A 94 -17.23 13.60 37.53
CA GLU A 94 -17.41 14.77 38.40
C GLU A 94 -18.07 14.41 39.74
N THR A 95 -18.78 13.27 39.79
CA THR A 95 -19.45 12.78 40.99
C THR A 95 -18.43 12.40 42.08
N PRO A 96 -18.61 12.84 43.34
CA PRO A 96 -17.74 12.44 44.45
C PRO A 96 -17.86 10.94 44.73
N VAL A 97 -16.73 10.31 45.01
CA VAL A 97 -16.63 8.88 45.30
C VAL A 97 -16.80 8.67 46.80
N HIS A 98 -17.74 7.83 47.22
CA HIS A 98 -18.03 7.56 48.63
C HIS A 98 -17.58 6.17 49.07
N THR A 99 -17.53 5.21 48.15
CA THR A 99 -17.17 3.83 48.46
C THR A 99 -15.85 3.41 47.80
N GLU A 100 -15.14 2.45 48.40
CA GLU A 100 -13.91 1.92 47.80
C GLU A 100 -14.17 1.22 46.45
N GLN A 101 -15.36 0.63 46.28
CA GLN A 101 -15.76 -0.03 45.05
C GLN A 101 -15.94 0.98 43.92
N GLU A 102 -16.61 2.11 44.17
CA GLU A 102 -16.74 3.20 43.20
C GLU A 102 -15.38 3.75 42.75
N ARG A 103 -14.42 3.88 43.68
CA ARG A 103 -13.05 4.29 43.35
C ARG A 103 -12.41 3.33 42.34
N LYS A 104 -12.50 2.02 42.57
CA LYS A 104 -11.96 0.99 41.65
C LYS A 104 -12.64 1.02 40.29
N LEU A 105 -13.97 1.19 40.26
CA LEU A 105 -14.72 1.29 39.01
C LEU A 105 -14.34 2.54 38.21
N ARG A 106 -14.13 3.66 38.90
CA ARG A 106 -13.70 4.92 38.28
C ARG A 106 -12.29 4.81 37.69
N GLU A 107 -11.37 4.19 38.41
CA GLU A 107 -10.01 3.91 37.92
C GLU A 107 -10.05 3.02 36.67
N ALA A 108 -10.80 1.92 36.72
CA ALA A 108 -10.98 1.03 35.57
C ALA A 108 -11.62 1.74 34.36
N LEU A 109 -12.54 2.69 34.60
CA LEU A 109 -13.15 3.49 33.54
C LEU A 109 -12.12 4.44 32.90
N LEU A 110 -11.31 5.13 33.69
CA LEU A 110 -10.25 6.01 33.19
C LEU A 110 -9.22 5.23 32.36
N GLU A 111 -8.80 4.06 32.86
CA GLU A 111 -7.88 3.17 32.13
C GLU A 111 -8.49 2.67 30.81
N ALA A 112 -9.77 2.28 30.82
CA ALA A 112 -10.46 1.86 29.60
C ALA A 112 -10.57 3.01 28.58
N GLU A 113 -10.90 4.23 29.01
CA GLU A 113 -10.95 5.39 28.13
C GLU A 113 -9.58 5.75 27.55
N ALA A 114 -8.52 5.66 28.36
CA ALA A 114 -7.16 5.89 27.89
C ALA A 114 -6.75 4.85 26.83
N ARG A 115 -7.02 3.57 27.07
CA ARG A 115 -6.73 2.49 26.11
C ARG A 115 -7.52 2.65 24.81
N ASP A 116 -8.80 3.01 24.89
CA ASP A 116 -9.63 3.24 23.71
C ASP A 116 -9.21 4.49 22.93
N GLY A 117 -8.77 5.54 23.64
CA GLY A 117 -8.14 6.72 23.05
C GLY A 117 -6.91 6.34 22.23
N ALA A 118 -5.96 5.63 22.83
CA ALA A 118 -4.74 5.18 22.16
C ALA A 118 -5.02 4.30 20.93
N ARG A 119 -5.95 3.33 21.04
CA ARG A 119 -6.36 2.50 19.89
C ARG A 119 -6.97 3.31 18.77
N LYS A 120 -7.78 4.31 19.10
CA LYS A 120 -8.41 5.19 18.12
C LYS A 120 -7.36 6.05 17.41
N GLU A 121 -6.39 6.59 18.13
CA GLU A 121 -5.27 7.35 17.56
C GLU A 121 -4.45 6.48 16.60
N MET A 122 -4.05 5.27 17.03
CA MET A 122 -3.36 4.31 16.17
C MET A 122 -4.15 3.98 14.89
N MET A 123 -5.48 3.80 15.02
CA MET A 123 -6.34 3.57 13.85
C MET A 123 -6.37 4.78 12.90
N ILE A 124 -6.40 6.01 13.43
CA ILE A 124 -6.35 7.24 12.62
C ILE A 124 -5.03 7.31 11.86
N GLU A 125 -3.91 7.05 12.52
CA GLU A 125 -2.58 7.04 11.91
C GLU A 125 -2.49 6.00 10.79
N MET A 126 -2.97 4.78 11.04
CA MET A 126 -3.00 3.71 10.05
C MET A 126 -3.86 4.10 8.84
N GLN A 127 -5.06 4.66 9.05
CA GLN A 127 -5.89 5.12 7.95
C GLN A 127 -5.24 6.26 7.16
N ALA A 128 -4.59 7.21 7.84
CA ALA A 128 -3.87 8.30 7.20
C ALA A 128 -2.72 7.76 6.32
N GLY A 129 -1.95 6.79 6.83
CA GLY A 129 -0.89 6.12 6.09
C GLY A 129 -1.40 5.45 4.81
N VAL A 130 -2.50 4.70 4.90
CA VAL A 130 -3.11 4.03 3.74
C VAL A 130 -3.65 5.04 2.71
N ILE A 131 -4.28 6.13 3.16
CA ILE A 131 -4.75 7.18 2.24
C ILE A 131 -3.56 7.82 1.50
N LEU A 132 -2.49 8.15 2.22
CA LEU A 132 -1.30 8.76 1.63
C LEU A 132 -0.63 7.82 0.62
N SER A 133 -0.49 6.53 0.95
CA SER A 133 0.08 5.55 0.03
C SER A 133 -0.75 5.40 -1.25
N ASN A 134 -2.08 5.43 -1.14
CA ASN A 134 -2.96 5.37 -2.30
C ASN A 134 -2.82 6.58 -3.22
N ILE A 135 -2.71 7.79 -2.65
CA ILE A 135 -2.45 9.02 -3.41
C ILE A 135 -1.12 8.91 -4.15
N TYR A 136 -0.07 8.47 -3.46
CA TYR A 136 1.25 8.29 -4.05
C TYR A 136 1.23 7.29 -5.21
N VAL A 137 0.67 6.10 -5.00
CA VAL A 137 0.56 5.05 -6.04
C VAL A 137 -0.23 5.56 -7.24
N ALA A 138 -1.32 6.30 -7.03
CA ALA A 138 -2.09 6.91 -8.11
C ALA A 138 -1.25 7.91 -8.94
N GLN A 139 -0.42 8.73 -8.28
CA GLN A 139 0.48 9.67 -8.97
C GLN A 139 1.57 8.95 -9.77
N VAL A 140 2.21 7.93 -9.19
CA VAL A 140 3.24 7.12 -9.87
C VAL A 140 2.65 6.43 -11.09
N ASN A 141 1.47 5.82 -10.96
CA ASN A 141 0.79 5.16 -12.07
C ASN A 141 0.44 6.15 -13.19
N LYS A 142 -0.02 7.36 -12.84
CA LYS A 142 -0.28 8.43 -13.82
C LYS A 142 0.99 8.82 -14.59
N GLN A 143 2.14 8.94 -13.91
CA GLN A 143 3.41 9.24 -14.56
C GLN A 143 3.88 8.10 -15.48
N LEU A 144 3.77 6.85 -15.03
CA LEU A 144 4.13 5.68 -15.84
C LEU A 144 3.25 5.56 -17.09
N GLN A 145 1.94 5.77 -16.95
CA GLN A 145 1.03 5.76 -18.09
C GLN A 145 1.36 6.88 -19.07
N SER A 146 1.60 8.11 -18.57
CA SER A 146 2.00 9.25 -19.40
C SER A 146 3.30 8.99 -20.18
N LYS A 147 4.28 8.29 -19.57
CA LYS A 147 5.52 7.91 -20.26
C LYS A 147 5.25 6.88 -21.36
N LYS A 148 4.46 5.85 -21.07
CA LYS A 148 4.09 4.81 -22.06
C LYS A 148 3.32 5.40 -23.24
N ASP A 149 2.43 6.35 -22.99
CA ASP A 149 1.67 7.01 -24.05
C ASP A 149 2.56 7.90 -24.92
N LYS A 150 3.54 8.60 -24.31
CA LYS A 150 4.59 9.35 -25.03
C LYS A 150 5.51 8.45 -25.85
N GLU A 151 5.87 7.27 -25.34
CA GLU A 151 6.67 6.30 -26.09
C GLU A 151 5.89 5.75 -27.29
N LYS A 152 4.62 5.42 -27.11
CA LYS A 152 3.73 4.98 -28.20
C LYS A 152 3.51 6.06 -29.26
N SER A 153 3.41 7.34 -28.87
CA SER A 153 3.19 8.43 -29.83
C SER A 153 4.46 8.82 -30.61
N LYS A 154 5.65 8.69 -30.00
CA LYS A 154 6.93 8.97 -30.68
C LYS A 154 7.17 8.14 -31.95
N GLY A 155 6.55 6.96 -32.07
CA GLY A 155 6.68 6.08 -33.24
C GLY A 155 5.70 6.35 -34.39
N LYS A 156 4.61 7.12 -34.19
CA LYS A 156 3.51 7.22 -35.17
C LYS A 156 3.65 8.30 -36.26
N GLY A 157 4.79 9.00 -36.34
CA GLY A 157 4.98 10.03 -37.36
C GLY A 157 6.43 10.42 -37.66
N LYS A 158 7.42 9.77 -37.03
CA LYS A 158 8.82 9.99 -37.36
C LYS A 158 9.28 8.91 -38.33
N LEU A 159 9.74 9.35 -39.50
CA LEU A 159 10.37 8.55 -40.56
C LEU A 159 11.53 7.65 -40.02
N MET A 160 12.06 7.98 -38.85
CA MET A 160 13.15 7.30 -38.14
C MET A 160 12.65 6.77 -36.76
N GLY A 161 11.78 5.77 -36.76
CA GLY A 161 11.18 5.21 -35.54
C GLY A 161 12.14 4.38 -34.67
N ASP A 162 13.18 3.79 -35.27
CA ASP A 162 13.99 2.75 -34.61
C ASP A 162 15.19 3.31 -33.82
N GLY A 163 15.40 4.64 -33.86
CA GLY A 163 16.55 5.30 -33.23
C GLY A 163 17.92 4.94 -33.83
N LYS A 164 17.97 4.04 -34.82
CA LYS A 164 19.15 3.72 -35.62
C LYS A 164 19.12 4.52 -36.91
N ALA A 165 20.23 5.15 -37.26
CA ALA A 165 20.39 5.78 -38.57
C ALA A 165 20.29 4.68 -39.65
N LYS A 166 19.20 4.68 -40.42
CA LYS A 166 19.11 3.87 -41.64
C LYS A 166 19.68 4.68 -42.79
N LEU A 167 20.69 4.12 -43.47
CA LEU A 167 21.16 4.62 -44.74
C LEU A 167 20.14 4.21 -45.80
N PHE A 168 19.31 5.16 -46.23
CA PHE A 168 18.44 4.98 -47.37
C PHE A 168 19.18 5.38 -48.64
N THR A 169 19.06 4.56 -49.68
CA THR A 169 19.33 4.98 -51.05
C THR A 169 18.31 6.05 -51.45
N GLY A 170 18.72 7.02 -52.28
CA GLY A 170 17.93 8.24 -52.54
C GLY A 170 16.50 7.99 -52.99
N ASP A 171 16.27 6.93 -53.78
CA ASP A 171 14.94 6.57 -54.30
C ASP A 171 13.99 6.03 -53.21
N GLU A 172 14.50 5.24 -52.27
CA GLU A 172 13.71 4.68 -51.16
C GLU A 172 13.27 5.79 -50.19
N PHE A 173 14.17 6.74 -49.92
CA PHE A 173 13.85 7.90 -49.10
C PHE A 173 12.77 8.76 -49.75
N PHE A 174 12.88 9.00 -51.06
CA PHE A 174 11.92 9.82 -51.80
C PHE A 174 10.50 9.21 -51.79
N GLN A 175 10.38 7.89 -51.97
CA GLN A 175 9.10 7.18 -51.88
C GLN A 175 8.50 7.27 -50.47
N LEU A 176 9.33 7.17 -49.43
CA LEU A 176 8.88 7.32 -48.04
C LEU A 176 8.39 8.73 -47.73
N CYS A 177 9.08 9.77 -48.22
CA CYS A 177 8.64 11.16 -48.08
C CYS A 177 7.29 11.39 -48.79
N LYS A 178 7.13 10.88 -50.01
CA LYS A 178 5.90 11.03 -50.78
C LYS A 178 4.70 10.37 -50.10
N ALA A 179 4.89 9.16 -49.56
CA ALA A 179 3.86 8.46 -48.79
C ALA A 179 3.51 9.17 -47.48
N HIS A 180 4.49 9.80 -46.81
CA HIS A 180 4.27 10.60 -45.60
C HIS A 180 3.49 11.88 -45.89
N GLU A 181 3.77 12.54 -47.00
CA GLU A 181 3.09 13.76 -47.46
C GLU A 181 1.64 13.47 -47.89
N GLU A 182 1.38 12.34 -48.57
CA GLU A 182 0.02 11.88 -48.89
C GLU A 182 -0.79 11.47 -47.65
N GLN A 183 -0.14 11.04 -46.56
CA GLN A 183 -0.79 10.65 -45.30
C GLN A 183 -0.98 11.79 -44.29
N GLN A 184 -0.55 13.03 -44.58
CA GLN A 184 -0.95 14.21 -43.81
C GLN A 184 -2.17 14.90 -44.44
N PRO A 185 -3.41 14.49 -44.14
CA PRO A 185 -4.56 15.29 -44.49
C PRO A 185 -4.59 16.58 -43.63
N GLN A 186 -4.46 17.72 -44.30
CA GLN A 186 -4.87 19.09 -43.93
C GLN A 186 -5.37 19.41 -42.49
N ASP A 187 -4.59 19.11 -41.45
CA ASP A 187 -4.91 19.52 -40.07
C ASP A 187 -4.55 20.99 -39.77
N THR A 188 -4.08 21.77 -40.75
CA THR A 188 -3.60 23.17 -40.55
C THR A 188 -4.61 24.28 -40.86
N VAL A 189 -5.89 24.00 -41.17
CA VAL A 189 -6.89 25.05 -41.54
C VAL A 189 -8.09 25.16 -40.57
N LYS A 190 -7.91 24.88 -39.28
CA LYS A 190 -8.92 25.22 -38.24
C LYS A 190 -8.29 25.91 -37.02
N LEU A 191 -7.83 27.14 -37.22
CA LEU A 191 -7.56 28.11 -36.15
C LEU A 191 -7.78 29.52 -36.72
N LEU A 192 -9.06 29.87 -36.94
CA LEU A 192 -9.57 31.24 -36.99
C LEU A 192 -10.95 31.25 -36.32
#